data_AF-A0A9N9G9L0-F1
#
_entry.id   AF-A0A9N9G9L0-F1
#
_cell.length_a   1.000
_cell.length_b   1.000
_cell.length_c   1.000
_cell.angle_alpha   90.00
_cell.angle_beta   90.00
_cell.angle_gamma   90.00
#
_symmetry.space_group_name_H-M   'P 1'
#
loop_
_entity.id
_entity.type
_entity.pdbx_description
1 polymer ?
#
loop_
_entity_poly.entity_id
_entity_poly.type
_entity_poly.pdbx_seq_one_letter_code
_entity_poly.pdbx_strand_id
1 'polypeptide(L)'
;QDEEFSLQLQETLQLQETLQSLQLQETLQLQETDVKKECIICTENVDIKSFLNITDQCSHDYNICRECIGEYIKHELEDNGNVKITCPEDGCNEILNQKDIKEFASEETFRRYAYSI
;
A
#
# COMPACT_ATOMS: atom_id res chain seq x y z
N GLN A 1 -25.89 -32.95 40.53
CA GLN A 1 -25.66 -31.51 40.29
C GLN A 1 -24.24 -31.29 39.78
N ASP A 2 -23.22 -31.93 40.35
CA ASP A 2 -21.83 -31.81 39.91
C ASP A 2 -21.53 -32.30 38.48
N GLU A 3 -22.16 -33.39 38.04
CA GLU A 3 -21.91 -33.96 36.69
C GLU A 3 -22.55 -33.10 35.58
N GLU A 4 -23.75 -32.59 35.81
CA GLU A 4 -24.46 -31.67 34.91
C GLU A 4 -23.70 -30.34 34.78
N PHE A 5 -23.18 -29.82 35.89
CA PHE A 5 -22.33 -28.63 35.90
C PHE A 5 -21.01 -28.83 35.14
N SER A 6 -20.41 -30.02 35.27
CA SER A 6 -19.21 -30.40 34.53
C SER A 6 -19.46 -30.49 33.02
N LEU A 7 -20.59 -31.08 32.61
CA LEU A 7 -20.99 -31.16 31.21
C LEU A 7 -21.28 -29.77 30.61
N GLN A 8 -21.99 -28.91 31.35
CA GLN A 8 -22.24 -27.52 30.95
C GLN A 8 -20.94 -26.72 30.81
N LEU A 9 -19.97 -26.94 31.70
CA LEU A 9 -18.66 -26.30 31.62
C LEU A 9 -17.89 -26.76 30.38
N GLN A 10 -17.90 -28.06 30.07
CA GLN A 10 -17.26 -28.60 28.87
C GLN A 10 -17.89 -28.06 27.59
N GLU A 11 -19.22 -28.01 27.52
CA GLU A 11 -19.97 -27.45 26.39
C GLU A 11 -19.66 -25.95 26.22
N THR A 12 -19.60 -25.19 27.31
CA THR A 12 -19.26 -23.76 27.27
C THR A 12 -17.84 -23.53 26.76
N LEU A 13 -16.87 -24.36 27.19
CA LEU A 13 -15.48 -24.26 26.72
C LEU A 13 -15.39 -24.56 25.22
N GLN A 14 -16.04 -25.62 24.74
CA GLN A 14 -16.08 -25.96 23.32
C GLN A 14 -16.72 -24.86 22.47
N LEU A 15 -17.81 -24.25 22.97
CA LEU A 15 -18.44 -23.11 22.31
C LEU A 15 -17.50 -21.90 22.27
N GLN A 16 -16.76 -21.63 23.35
CA GLN A 16 -15.81 -20.53 23.41
C GLN A 16 -14.64 -20.72 22.43
N GLU A 17 -14.07 -21.93 22.36
CA GLU A 17 -13.02 -22.28 21.39
C GLU A 17 -13.52 -22.13 19.94
N THR A 18 -14.75 -22.59 19.68
CA THR A 18 -15.38 -22.45 18.37
C THR A 18 -15.57 -20.99 17.99
N LEU A 19 -16.12 -20.17 18.89
CA LEU A 19 -16.29 -18.73 18.67
C LEU A 19 -14.96 -18.04 18.40
N GLN A 20 -13.91 -18.38 19.15
CA GLN A 20 -12.58 -17.81 18.96
C GLN A 20 -11.99 -18.17 17.59
N SER A 21 -12.19 -19.41 17.13
CA SER A 21 -11.77 -19.83 15.79
C SER A 21 -12.53 -19.11 14.66
N LEU A 22 -13.85 -18.91 14.82
CA LEU A 22 -14.68 -18.20 13.84
C LEU A 22 -14.29 -16.72 13.74
N GLN A 23 -14.04 -16.07 14.88
CA GLN A 23 -13.56 -14.68 14.92
C GLN A 23 -12.21 -14.52 14.23
N LEU A 24 -11.30 -15.49 14.40
CA LEU A 24 -10.01 -15.49 13.70
C LEU A 24 -10.18 -15.66 12.19
N GLN A 25 -11.05 -16.57 11.74
CA GLN A 25 -11.35 -16.77 10.31
C GLN A 25 -11.92 -15.51 9.66
N GLU A 26 -12.88 -14.83 10.32
CA GLU A 26 -13.44 -13.57 9.84
C GLU A 26 -12.37 -12.46 9.76
N THR A 27 -11.49 -12.37 10.77
CA THR A 27 -10.39 -11.39 10.80
C THR A 27 -9.41 -11.61 9.64
N LEU A 28 -9.09 -12.87 9.31
CA LEU A 28 -8.23 -13.20 8.16
C LEU A 28 -8.93 -12.88 6.82
N GLN A 29 -10.21 -13.24 6.68
CA GLN A 29 -10.99 -12.93 5.47
C GLN A 29 -11.09 -11.43 5.17
N LEU A 30 -11.18 -10.58 6.20
CA LEU A 30 -11.22 -9.12 6.02
C LEU A 30 -9.86 -8.53 5.59
N GLN A 31 -8.75 -9.21 5.87
CA GLN A 31 -7.40 -8.79 5.43
C GLN A 31 -7.11 -9.18 3.97
N GLU A 32 -7.86 -10.14 3.43
CA GLU A 32 -7.69 -10.76 2.11
C GLU A 32 -8.76 -10.35 1.08
N THR A 33 -9.52 -9.29 1.33
CA THR A 33 -10.31 -8.69 0.24
C THR A 33 -9.35 -7.94 -0.68
N ASP A 34 -8.99 -8.61 -1.78
CA ASP A 34 -8.22 -8.08 -2.90
C ASP A 34 -9.06 -7.01 -3.62
N VAL A 35 -9.16 -5.84 -2.96
CA VAL A 35 -9.81 -4.66 -3.52
C VAL A 35 -8.85 -4.09 -4.56
N LYS A 36 -9.17 -4.31 -5.83
CA LYS A 36 -8.39 -3.77 -6.96
C LYS A 36 -8.93 -2.41 -7.39
N LYS A 37 -8.02 -1.56 -7.81
CA LYS A 37 -8.29 -0.26 -8.45
C LYS A 37 -7.49 -0.18 -9.75
N GLU A 38 -8.06 0.45 -10.77
CA GLU A 38 -7.38 0.69 -12.03
C GLU A 38 -6.39 1.87 -11.91
N CYS A 39 -5.16 1.67 -12.37
CA CYS A 39 -4.15 2.72 -12.45
C CYS A 39 -4.35 3.57 -13.72
N ILE A 40 -4.34 4.90 -13.58
CA ILE A 40 -4.54 5.81 -14.74
C ILE A 40 -3.36 5.81 -15.73
N ILE A 41 -2.18 5.33 -15.33
CA ILE A 41 -0.97 5.29 -16.19
C ILE A 41 -0.86 3.96 -16.94
N CYS A 42 -0.84 2.83 -16.23
CA CYS A 42 -0.69 1.52 -16.86
C CYS A 42 -2.02 0.87 -17.26
N THR A 43 -3.17 1.39 -16.81
CA THR A 43 -4.52 0.83 -17.04
C THR A 43 -4.71 -0.59 -16.52
N GLU A 44 -3.86 -1.02 -15.58
CA GLU A 44 -3.97 -2.34 -14.93
C GLU A 44 -4.77 -2.24 -13.63
N ASN A 45 -5.48 -3.33 -13.30
CA ASN A 45 -6.18 -3.49 -12.03
C ASN A 45 -5.20 -3.99 -10.97
N VAL A 46 -4.75 -3.09 -10.11
CA VAL A 46 -3.73 -3.34 -9.07
C VAL A 46 -4.40 -3.29 -7.69
N ASP A 47 -3.84 -4.02 -6.72
CA ASP A 47 -4.22 -3.90 -5.32
C ASP A 47 -4.28 -2.44 -4.87
N ILE A 48 -5.34 -2.07 -4.15
CA ILE A 48 -5.51 -0.73 -3.59
C ILE A 48 -4.33 -0.31 -2.69
N LYS A 49 -3.65 -1.29 -2.09
CA LYS A 49 -2.44 -1.10 -1.26
C LYS A 49 -1.25 -0.55 -2.05
N SER A 50 -1.24 -0.71 -3.38
CA SER A 50 -0.22 -0.16 -4.27
C SER A 50 -0.46 1.29 -4.63
N PHE A 51 -1.58 1.89 -4.21
CA PHE A 51 -1.88 3.31 -4.43
C PHE A 51 -1.54 4.06 -3.14
N LEU A 52 -0.49 4.87 -3.23
CA LEU A 52 0.06 5.63 -2.10
C LEU A 52 0.10 7.11 -2.45
N ASN A 53 0.18 7.96 -1.43
CA ASN A 53 0.40 9.37 -1.65
C ASN A 53 1.81 9.59 -2.20
N ILE A 54 1.92 10.34 -3.31
CA ILE A 54 3.21 10.55 -3.98
C ILE A 54 4.09 11.47 -3.14
N THR A 55 3.50 12.49 -2.53
CA THR A 55 4.13 13.34 -1.54
C THR A 55 3.07 13.85 -0.56
N ASP A 56 3.46 14.14 0.69
CA ASP A 56 2.57 14.71 1.70
C ASP A 56 1.92 16.05 1.28
N GLN A 57 2.47 16.67 0.24
CA GLN A 57 2.00 17.94 -0.32
C GLN A 57 0.86 17.79 -1.33
N CYS A 58 0.65 16.58 -1.87
CA CYS A 58 -0.42 16.30 -2.81
C CYS A 58 -1.79 16.37 -2.11
N SER A 59 -2.74 17.08 -2.73
CA SER A 59 -4.13 17.21 -2.24
C SER A 59 -5.14 16.44 -3.10
N HIS A 60 -4.66 15.52 -3.93
CA HIS A 60 -5.42 14.81 -4.94
C HIS A 60 -5.50 13.30 -4.64
N ASP A 61 -6.41 12.60 -5.30
CA ASP A 61 -6.66 11.17 -5.08
C ASP A 61 -5.50 10.28 -5.56
N TYR A 62 -5.33 9.11 -4.90
CA TYR A 62 -4.30 8.14 -5.25
C TYR A 62 -4.72 7.32 -6.46
N ASN A 63 -4.42 7.81 -7.66
CA ASN A 63 -4.87 7.21 -8.94
C ASN A 63 -3.75 6.51 -9.71
N ILE A 64 -2.51 6.62 -9.24
CA ILE A 64 -1.32 6.07 -9.88
C ILE A 64 -0.74 4.98 -8.97
N CYS A 65 -0.46 3.81 -9.52
CA CYS A 65 0.15 2.72 -8.74
C CYS A 65 1.63 3.01 -8.47
N ARG A 66 2.15 2.39 -7.40
CA ARG A 66 3.54 2.52 -6.95
C ARG A 66 4.57 2.28 -8.05
N GLU A 67 4.36 1.27 -8.87
CA GLU A 67 5.30 0.91 -9.95
C GLU A 67 5.40 2.01 -11.00
N CYS A 68 4.27 2.58 -11.43
CA CYS A 68 4.27 3.70 -12.38
C CYS A 68 4.94 4.95 -11.81
N ILE A 69 4.80 5.22 -10.51
CA ILE A 69 5.50 6.34 -9.86
C ILE A 69 7.02 6.09 -9.88
N GLY A 70 7.46 4.88 -9.56
CA GLY A 70 8.87 4.50 -9.56
C GLY A 70 9.51 4.61 -10.95
N GLU A 71 8.83 4.12 -11.98
CA GLU A 71 9.29 4.24 -13.37
C GLU A 71 9.31 5.70 -13.85
N TYR A 72 8.33 6.50 -13.47
CA TYR A 72 8.32 7.93 -13.77
C TYR A 72 9.55 8.65 -13.15
N ILE A 73 9.83 8.40 -11.87
CA ILE A 73 11.00 8.96 -11.17
C ILE A 73 12.30 8.54 -11.86
N LYS A 74 12.38 7.27 -12.25
CA LYS A 74 13.54 6.73 -12.97
C LYS A 74 13.74 7.44 -14.30
N HIS A 75 12.69 7.58 -15.12
CA HIS A 75 12.76 8.27 -16.40
C HIS A 75 13.17 9.75 -16.23
N GLU A 76 12.63 10.45 -15.23
CA GLU A 76 13.01 11.84 -14.95
C GLU A 76 14.49 11.99 -14.57
N LEU A 77 15.04 11.03 -13.81
CA LEU A 77 16.44 11.06 -13.38
C LEU A 77 17.42 10.57 -14.45
N GLU A 78 17.06 9.51 -15.18
CA GLU A 78 17.98 8.83 -16.10
C GLU A 78 17.91 9.39 -17.52
N ASP A 79 16.70 9.64 -18.04
CA ASP A 79 16.51 10.12 -19.41
C ASP A 79 16.56 11.65 -19.48
N ASN A 80 15.90 12.32 -18.52
CA ASN A 80 15.82 13.79 -18.52
C ASN A 80 16.91 14.48 -17.68
N GLY A 81 17.54 13.77 -16.74
CA GLY A 81 18.56 14.34 -15.84
C GLY A 81 18.00 15.36 -14.84
N ASN A 82 16.69 15.32 -14.58
CA ASN A 82 16.01 16.26 -13.71
C ASN A 82 16.21 15.89 -12.25
N VAL A 83 16.89 16.77 -11.49
CA VAL A 83 17.00 16.65 -10.02
C VAL A 83 15.76 17.15 -9.28
N LYS A 84 14.84 17.83 -9.96
CA LYS A 84 13.57 18.32 -9.40
C LYS A 84 12.43 17.65 -10.13
N ILE A 85 11.91 16.58 -9.53
CA ILE A 85 10.84 15.77 -10.09
C ILE A 85 9.50 16.31 -9.56
N THR A 86 8.57 16.58 -10.47
CA THR A 86 7.20 17.01 -10.10
C THR A 86 6.27 15.81 -10.00
N CYS A 87 5.13 15.97 -9.35
CA CYS A 87 4.08 14.95 -9.35
C CYS A 87 3.67 14.60 -10.80
N PRO A 88 3.55 13.30 -11.15
CA PRO A 88 3.08 12.88 -12.48
C PRO A 88 1.57 13.04 -12.69
N GLU A 89 0.81 13.43 -11.68
CA GLU A 89 -0.63 13.68 -11.83
C GLU A 89 -0.89 14.94 -12.67
N ASP A 90 -1.83 14.85 -13.61
CA ASP A 90 -2.29 15.99 -14.39
C ASP A 90 -2.86 17.10 -13.49
N GLY A 91 -2.28 18.30 -13.59
CA GLY A 91 -2.68 19.45 -12.79
C GLY A 91 -1.99 19.58 -11.43
N CYS A 92 -1.20 18.59 -11.01
CA CYS A 92 -0.38 18.70 -9.81
C CYS A 92 1.01 19.24 -10.14
N ASN A 93 1.46 20.26 -9.40
CA ASN A 93 2.78 20.88 -9.57
C ASN A 93 3.66 20.73 -8.31
N GLU A 94 3.27 19.85 -7.38
CA GLU A 94 4.06 19.59 -6.18
C GLU A 94 5.37 18.89 -6.55
N ILE A 95 6.45 19.26 -5.88
CA ILE A 95 7.79 18.73 -6.11
C ILE A 95 8.05 17.60 -5.12
N LEU A 96 8.47 16.45 -5.62
CA LEU A 96 8.83 15.31 -4.79
C LEU A 96 10.10 15.63 -3.99
N ASN A 97 10.03 15.38 -2.69
CA ASN A 97 11.16 15.52 -1.79
C ASN A 97 12.04 14.24 -1.80
N GLN A 98 13.22 14.29 -1.17
CA GLN A 98 14.13 13.15 -1.13
C GLN A 98 13.51 11.89 -0.48
N LYS A 99 12.63 12.04 0.51
CA LYS A 99 11.96 10.90 1.15
C LYS A 99 10.96 10.25 0.20
N ASP A 100 10.20 11.06 -0.53
CA ASP A 100 9.27 10.59 -1.55
C ASP A 100 10.02 9.79 -2.62
N ILE A 101 11.11 10.36 -3.15
CA ILE A 101 11.96 9.69 -4.14
C ILE A 101 12.51 8.38 -3.58
N LYS A 102 12.92 8.34 -2.31
CA LYS A 102 13.41 7.11 -1.67
C LYS A 102 12.34 6.03 -1.50
N GLU A 103 11.09 6.41 -1.26
CA GLU A 103 9.97 5.49 -1.03
C GLU A 103 9.54 4.76 -2.32
N PHE A 104 9.61 5.48 -3.45
CA PHE A 104 9.14 5.00 -4.75
C PHE A 104 10.26 4.51 -5.68
N ALA A 105 11.46 5.08 -5.60
CA ALA A 105 12.56 4.69 -6.46
C ALA A 105 13.26 3.42 -5.99
N SER A 106 13.85 2.69 -6.94
CA SER A 106 14.78 1.60 -6.63
C SER A 106 16.03 2.15 -5.92
N GLU A 107 16.75 1.30 -5.19
CA GLU A 107 18.00 1.69 -4.52
C GLU A 107 19.04 2.26 -5.51
N GLU A 108 19.11 1.69 -6.73
CA GLU A 108 20.00 2.17 -7.77
C GLU A 108 19.60 3.57 -8.25
N THR A 109 18.32 3.78 -8.54
CA THR A 109 17.78 5.08 -8.97
C THR A 109 17.95 6.14 -7.89
N PHE A 110 17.68 5.82 -6.62
CA PHE A 110 17.89 6.72 -5.49
C PHE A 110 19.36 7.09 -5.31
N ARG A 111 20.27 6.14 -5.50
CA ARG A 111 21.72 6.40 -5.43
C ARG A 111 22.17 7.39 -6.51
N ARG A 112 21.65 7.27 -7.73
CA ARG A 112 21.91 8.24 -8.81
C ARG A 112 21.41 9.63 -8.42
N TYR A 113 20.17 9.74 -7.95
CA TYR A 113 19.61 10.99 -7.43
C TYR A 113 20.53 11.60 -6.36
N ALA A 114 20.97 10.82 -5.37
CA ALA A 114 21.82 11.29 -4.27
C ALA A 114 23.22 11.77 -4.71
N TYR A 115 23.74 11.34 -5.86
CA TYR A 115 24.99 11.86 -6.43
C TYR A 115 24.78 13.09 -7.32
N SER A 116 23.54 13.40 -7.70
CA SER A 116 23.19 14.53 -8.57
C SER A 116 22.81 15.81 -7.81
N ILE A 117 22.66 15.73 -6.48
CA ILE A 117 22.38 16.85 -5.56
C ILE A 117 23.62 17.17 -4.71
#